data_AF-A0A6L7KEM4-F1
#
_entry.id   AF-A0A6L7KEM4-F1
#
_cell.length_a   1.000
_cell.length_b   1.000
_cell.length_c   1.000
_cell.angle_alpha   90.00
_cell.angle_beta   90.00
_cell.angle_gamma   90.00
#
_symmetry.space_group_name_H-M   'P 1'
#
loop_
_entity.id
_entity.type
_entity.pdbx_description
1 polymer ?
#
loop_
_entity_poly.entity_id
_entity_poly.type
_entity_poly.pdbx_seq_one_letter_code
_entity_poly.pdbx_strand_id
1 'polypeptide(L)' 'MPRQPNFLLVSTDQQRADHLGCYGNPIVRKPAIDTLASRGPAFGNFFVASPICMPNRVAILTGRMPTTNGTRHNGI' A
#
# COMPACT_ATOMS: atom_id res chain seq x y z
N MET A 1 -28.47 -16.37 0.40
CA MET A 1 -27.35 -15.76 1.14
C MET A 1 -26.53 -14.95 0.14
N PRO A 2 -26.33 -13.63 0.31
CA PRO A 2 -25.40 -12.89 -0.54
C PRO A 2 -24.00 -13.49 -0.40
N ARG A 3 -23.27 -13.60 -1.52
CA ARG A 3 -21.92 -14.17 -1.55
C ARG A 3 -20.97 -13.29 -0.75
N GLN A 4 -20.38 -13.82 0.31
CA GLN A 4 -19.37 -13.11 1.11
C GLN A 4 -18.06 -12.99 0.29
N PRO A 5 -17.54 -11.77 0.07
CA PRO A 5 -16.28 -11.59 -0.64
C PRO A 5 -15.08 -11.94 0.26
N ASN A 6 -14.00 -12.42 -0.36
CA ASN A 6 -12.70 -12.52 0.27
C ASN A 6 -11.92 -11.21 0.05
N PHE A 7 -11.14 -10.81 1.05
CA PHE A 7 -10.27 -9.62 0.97
C PHE A 7 -8.80 -10.04 1.04
N LEU A 8 -7.98 -9.55 0.11
CA LEU A 8 -6.54 -9.78 0.07
C LEU A 8 -5.82 -8.43 0.14
N LEU A 9 -5.06 -8.21 1.21
CA LEU A 9 -4.20 -7.03 1.36
C LEU A 9 -2.75 -7.43 1.05
N VAL A 10 -2.20 -6.87 -0.03
CA VAL A 10 -0.79 -7.04 -0.40
C VAL A 10 -0.05 -5.72 -0.16
N SER A 11 1.03 -5.76 0.62
CA SER A 11 1.88 -4.60 0.89
C SER A 11 3.34 -4.98 0.69
N THR A 12 4.04 -4.21 -0.13
CA THR A 12 5.49 -4.31 -0.33
C THR A 12 6.23 -3.44 0.68
N ASP A 13 7.49 -3.76 0.96
CA ASP A 13 8.35 -2.92 1.80
C ASP A 13 9.22 -2.00 0.95
N GLN A 14 9.40 -0.75 1.38
CA GLN A 14 10.24 0.29 0.75
C GLN A 14 10.01 0.56 -0.75
N GLN A 15 8.92 0.07 -1.34
CA GLN A 15 8.66 0.27 -2.75
C GLN A 15 8.24 1.72 -3.04
N ARG A 16 8.98 2.37 -3.94
CA ARG A 16 8.61 3.68 -4.49
C ARG A 16 7.43 3.55 -5.46
N ALA A 17 6.58 4.58 -5.50
CA ALA A 17 5.47 4.64 -6.44
C ALA A 17 5.94 4.61 -7.92
N ASP A 18 7.04 5.29 -8.22
CA ASP A 18 7.64 5.37 -9.56
C ASP A 18 8.42 4.10 -9.99
N HIS A 19 8.39 3.02 -9.21
CA HIS A 19 9.04 1.74 -9.50
C HIS A 19 8.06 0.66 -9.97
N LEU A 20 7.01 1.10 -10.68
CA LEU A 20 5.99 0.27 -11.32
C LEU A 20 5.72 0.75 -12.75
N GLY A 21 5.50 -0.20 -13.66
CA GLY A 21 5.16 0.11 -15.05
C GLY A 21 3.84 0.88 -15.15
N CYS A 22 2.83 0.50 -14.37
CA CYS A 22 1.55 1.19 -14.29
C CYS A 22 1.61 2.64 -13.77
N TYR A 23 2.73 3.03 -13.13
CA TYR A 23 2.99 4.43 -12.75
C TYR A 23 4.05 5.10 -13.65
N GLY A 24 4.31 4.55 -14.83
CA GLY A 24 5.11 5.19 -15.88
C GLY A 24 6.59 4.81 -15.91
N ASN A 25 7.03 3.80 -15.15
CA ASN A 25 8.42 3.35 -15.22
C ASN A 25 8.70 2.60 -16.54
N PRO A 26 9.63 3.06 -17.40
CA PRO A 26 9.87 2.45 -18.71
C PRO A 26 10.76 1.20 -18.65
N ILE A 27 11.45 0.96 -17.54
CA ILE A 27 12.43 -0.13 -17.38
C ILE A 27 11.82 -1.29 -16.61
N VAL A 28 11.13 -1.01 -15.52
CA VAL A 28 10.58 -2.03 -14.61
C VAL A 28 9.33 -2.66 -15.24
N ARG A 29 9.46 -3.89 -15.70
CA ARG A 29 8.36 -4.69 -16.24
C ARG A 29 7.77 -5.57 -15.12
N LYS A 30 6.56 -5.26 -14.65
CA LYS A 30 5.87 -6.02 -13.60
C LYS A 30 4.45 -6.40 -14.06
N PRO A 31 4.33 -7.40 -14.95
CA PRO A 31 3.07 -7.66 -15.66
C PRO A 31 1.89 -7.98 -14.73
N ALA A 32 2.13 -8.60 -13.57
CA ALA A 32 1.06 -8.93 -12.62
C ALA A 32 0.43 -7.70 -11.97
N ILE A 33 1.25 -6.76 -11.45
CA ILE A 33 0.75 -5.53 -10.82
C ILE A 33 0.16 -4.60 -11.89
N ASP A 34 0.79 -4.53 -13.07
CA ASP A 34 0.27 -3.71 -14.17
C ASP A 34 -1.09 -4.23 -14.66
N THR A 35 -1.27 -5.56 -14.73
CA THR A 35 -2.58 -6.19 -15.04
C THR A 35 -3.61 -5.96 -13.94
N LEU A 36 -3.19 -5.93 -12.68
CA LEU A 36 -4.11 -5.61 -11.58
C LEU A 36 -4.60 -4.16 -11.68
N ALA A 37 -3.68 -3.24 -11.97
CA ALA A 37 -3.98 -1.82 -12.14
C ALA A 37 -4.90 -1.54 -13.34
N SER A 38 -4.85 -2.34 -14.42
CA SER A 38 -5.73 -2.17 -15.58
C SER A 38 -7.16 -2.71 -15.37
N ARG A 39 -7.37 -3.55 -14.34
CA ARG A 39 -8.67 -4.18 -14.03
C ARG A 39 -9.42 -3.50 -12.88
N GLY A 40 -8.83 -2.47 -12.28
CA GLY A 40 -9.39 -1.80 -11.11
C GLY A 40 -8.87 -0.37 -10.96
N PRO A 41 -9.17 0.29 -9.83
CA PRO A 41 -8.67 1.63 -9.57
C PRO A 41 -7.16 1.61 -9.25
N ALA A 42 -6.43 2.53 -9.87
CA ALA A 42 -5.05 2.88 -9.51
C ALA A 42 -5.01 4.34 -9.06
N PHE A 43 -4.34 4.63 -7.94
CA PHE A 43 -4.37 5.95 -7.32
C PHE A 43 -3.04 6.67 -7.53
N GLY A 44 -3.04 7.78 -8.27
CA GLY A 44 -1.84 8.62 -8.46
C GLY A 44 -1.41 9.37 -7.19
N ASN A 45 -2.33 9.56 -6.25
CA ASN A 45 -2.11 10.28 -4.98
C ASN A 45 -2.52 9.38 -3.80
N PHE A 46 -1.63 8.49 -3.38
CA PHE A 46 -1.83 7.60 -2.23
C PHE A 46 -0.66 7.70 -1.26
N PHE A 47 -0.90 8.29 -0.09
CA PHE A 47 0.16 8.64 0.87
C PHE A 47 0.13 7.74 2.10
N VAL A 48 1.32 7.43 2.61
CA VAL A 48 1.50 6.73 3.88
C VAL A 48 1.19 7.65 5.07
N ALA A 49 0.71 7.07 6.18
CA ALA A 49 0.51 7.83 7.41
C ALA A 49 1.85 8.14 8.14
N SER A 50 2.89 7.36 7.85
CA SER A 50 4.26 7.56 8.33
C SER A 50 5.26 6.99 7.32
N PRO A 51 6.45 7.62 7.14
CA PRO A 51 7.51 7.05 6.31
C PRO A 51 8.26 5.88 6.98
N ILE A 52 7.91 5.50 8.22
CA ILE A 52 8.56 4.43 8.98
C ILE A 52 7.73 3.14 8.91
N CYS A 53 8.39 2.00 8.74
CA CYS A 53 7.75 0.71 8.46
C CYS A 53 6.72 0.29 9.52
N MET A 54 7.07 0.22 10.81
CA MET A 54 6.15 -0.24 11.85
C MET A 54 4.97 0.73 12.09
N PRO A 55 5.18 2.04 12.27
CA PRO A 55 4.09 3.03 12.39
C PRO A 55 3.09 2.99 11.22
N ASN A 56 3.57 2.86 9.98
CA ASN A 56 2.71 2.82 8.81
C ASN A 56 1.85 1.54 8.77
N ARG A 57 2.46 0.38 9.06
CA ARG A 57 1.74 -0.91 9.11
C ARG A 57 0.67 -0.90 10.20
N VAL A 58 0.97 -0.35 11.38
CA VAL A 58 -0.02 -0.20 12.46
C VAL A 58 -1.14 0.75 12.05
N ALA A 59 -0.85 1.85 11.35
CA ALA A 59 -1.87 2.76 10.84
C ALA A 59 -2.81 2.07 9.82
N ILE A 60 -2.29 1.22 8.93
CA ILE A 60 -3.09 0.43 7.99
C ILE A 60 -4.04 -0.54 8.73
N LEU A 61 -3.53 -1.24 9.75
CA LEU A 61 -4.30 -2.25 10.48
C LEU A 61 -5.35 -1.66 11.44
N THR A 62 -5.08 -0.47 11.98
CA THR A 62 -5.96 0.17 12.97
C THR A 62 -6.88 1.24 12.39
N GLY A 63 -6.58 1.74 11.18
CA GLY A 63 -7.27 2.89 10.60
C GLY A 63 -7.03 4.20 11.37
N ARG A 64 -5.97 4.26 12.19
CA ARG A 64 -5.66 5.42 13.07
C ARG A 64 -4.28 5.98 12.75
N MET A 65 -4.15 7.30 12.83
CA MET A 65 -2.85 7.96 12.68
C MET A 65 -1.86 7.49 13.77
N PRO A 66 -0.55 7.45 13.48
CA PRO A 66 0.51 7.14 14.46
C PRO A 66 0.43 7.96 15.76
N THR A 67 -0.01 9.23 15.65
CA THR A 67 -0.23 10.12 16.79
C THR A 67 -1.32 9.60 17.74
N THR A 68 -2.30 8.86 17.21
CA THR A 68 -3.49 8.37 17.92
C THR A 68 -3.39 6.88 18.30
N ASN A 69 -2.53 6.10 17.65
CA ASN A 69 -2.30 4.68 17.96
C ASN A 69 -1.03 4.44 18.81
N GLY A 70 -0.15 5.46 18.95
CA GLY A 70 1.01 5.41 19.85
C GLY A 70 2.30 4.90 19.20
N THR A 71 2.22 4.17 18.08
CA THR A 71 3.37 3.58 17.41
C THR A 71 4.06 4.62 16.54
N ARG A 72 5.08 5.32 17.07
CA ARG A 72 5.76 6.44 16.39
C ARG A 72 7.12 6.09 15.78
N HIS A 73 7.73 4.99 16.21
CA HIS A 73 9.04 4.52 15.75
C HIS A 73 9.02 2.99 15.59
N ASN A 74 10.14 2.40 15.18
CA ASN A 74 10.29 0.94 15.17
C ASN A 74 10.65 0.43 16.57
N GLY A 75 10.07 -0.70 16.97
CA GLY A 75 10.32 -1.32 18.28
C GLY A 75 9.68 -0.61 19.49
N ILE A 76 8.79 0.36 19.26
CA ILE A 76 8.09 1.17 20.27
C ILE A 76 6.58 1.13 20.03
#